data_AF-A0A2H9LZ95-F1
#
_entry.id   AF-A0A2H9LZ95-F1
#
_cell.length_a   1.000
_cell.length_b   1.000
_cell.length_c   1.000
_cell.angle_alpha   90.00
_cell.angle_beta   90.00
_cell.angle_gamma   90.00
#
_symmetry.space_group_name_H-M   'P 1'
#
loop_
_entity.id
_entity.type
_entity.pdbx_description
1 polymer ?
#
loop_
_entity_poly.entity_id
_entity_poly.type
_entity_poly.pdbx_seq_one_letter_code
_entity_poly.pdbx_strand_id
1 'polypeptide(L)'
;NLSISKNKAYYMISLLESMKILRMVRPYGRGAKLIRGDPKLMFYHPVLRKAICAELGLQADKGALREELAVSCFISRGWNVSTIKGMKRSPDYVITKWAEKLIVEIGGASKSRAQFKGFLEKTLLICDKQLIALALL
;
A
#
# COMPACT_ATOMS: atom_id res chain seq x y z
N ASN A 1 -5.62 -25.26 -4.49
CA ASN A 1 -5.95 -25.43 -3.05
C ASN A 1 -4.69 -25.79 -2.29
N LEU A 2 -4.16 -24.86 -1.47
CA LEU A 2 -2.88 -25.03 -0.75
C LEU A 2 -2.98 -25.92 0.51
N SER A 3 -4.10 -26.62 0.75
CA SER A 3 -4.38 -27.44 1.95
C SER A 3 -4.21 -26.72 3.31
N ILE A 4 -4.05 -25.40 3.32
CA ILE A 4 -3.94 -24.55 4.51
C ILE A 4 -5.31 -23.96 4.81
N SER A 5 -5.78 -24.11 6.06
CA SER A 5 -7.03 -23.49 6.49
C SER A 5 -6.92 -21.96 6.51
N LYS A 6 -8.03 -21.27 6.27
CA LYS A 6 -8.10 -19.80 6.32
C LYS A 6 -7.49 -19.24 7.61
N ASN A 7 -7.81 -19.84 8.76
CA ASN A 7 -7.31 -19.41 10.06
C ASN A 7 -5.78 -19.55 10.17
N LYS A 8 -5.21 -20.66 9.67
CA LYS A 8 -3.75 -20.85 9.65
C LYS A 8 -3.08 -19.82 8.75
N ALA A 9 -3.65 -19.51 7.58
CA ALA A 9 -3.11 -18.48 6.69
C ALA A 9 -3.09 -17.10 7.36
N TYR A 10 -4.19 -16.68 8.01
CA TYR A 10 -4.21 -15.41 8.74
C TYR A 10 -3.23 -15.39 9.90
N TYR A 11 -3.08 -16.50 10.62
CA TYR A 11 -2.11 -16.61 11.70
C TYR A 11 -0.67 -16.45 11.17
N MET A 12 -0.31 -17.12 10.09
CA MET A 12 1.00 -16.97 9.44
C MET A 12 1.24 -15.52 8.99
N ILE A 13 0.25 -14.88 8.38
CA ILE A 13 0.36 -13.47 7.99
C ILE A 13 0.56 -12.58 9.22
N SER A 14 -0.15 -12.82 10.33
CA SER A 14 0.03 -12.02 11.55
C SER A 14 1.42 -12.18 12.17
N LEU A 15 2.04 -13.37 12.06
CA LEU A 15 3.42 -13.59 12.49
C LEU A 15 4.40 -12.84 11.58
N LEU A 16 4.23 -12.93 10.26
CA LEU A 16 5.08 -12.21 9.30
C LEU A 16 4.93 -10.68 9.44
N GLU A 17 3.75 -10.20 9.83
CA GLU A 17 3.50 -8.79 10.11
C GLU A 17 4.14 -8.33 11.42
N SER A 18 4.09 -9.14 12.48
CA SER A 18 4.76 -8.81 13.75
C SER A 18 6.28 -8.80 13.60
N MET A 19 6.82 -9.68 12.75
CA MET A 19 8.24 -9.75 12.39
C MET A 19 8.69 -8.67 11.40
N LYS A 20 7.79 -7.78 10.94
CA LYS A 20 8.10 -6.72 9.97
C LYS A 20 8.63 -7.26 8.63
N ILE A 21 8.16 -8.44 8.22
CA ILE A 21 8.46 -9.02 6.90
C ILE A 21 7.38 -8.60 5.91
N LEU A 22 6.12 -8.83 6.28
CA LEU A 22 4.95 -8.41 5.51
C LEU A 22 4.20 -7.29 6.23
N ARG A 23 3.31 -6.63 5.49
CA ARG A 23 2.35 -5.66 6.01
C ARG A 23 1.01 -5.87 5.32
N MET A 24 -0.06 -5.78 6.11
CA MET A 24 -1.41 -5.80 5.60
C MET A 24 -1.98 -4.37 5.53
N VAL A 25 -2.18 -3.86 4.32
CA VAL A 25 -2.88 -2.58 4.10
C VAL A 25 -4.35 -2.88 3.87
N ARG A 26 -5.18 -2.53 4.86
CA ARG A 26 -6.62 -2.81 4.84
C ARG A 26 -7.39 -1.73 4.06
N PRO A 27 -8.57 -2.06 3.49
CA PRO A 27 -9.38 -1.05 2.83
C PRO A 27 -9.94 0.00 3.78
N TYR A 28 -10.03 1.23 3.30
CA TYR A 28 -10.62 2.33 4.06
C TYR A 28 -12.13 2.12 4.22
N GLY A 29 -12.63 2.24 5.44
CA GLY A 29 -14.05 2.10 5.73
C GLY A 29 -14.34 1.84 7.20
N ARG A 30 -15.63 1.67 7.53
CA ARG A 30 -16.12 1.30 8.86
C ARG A 30 -17.02 0.07 8.76
N GLY A 31 -17.17 -0.66 9.87
CA GLY A 31 -18.10 -1.78 10.00
C GLY A 31 -17.86 -2.91 9.00
N ALA A 32 -18.95 -3.54 8.52
CA ALA A 32 -18.88 -4.69 7.61
C ALA A 32 -18.12 -4.43 6.29
N LYS A 33 -18.03 -3.17 5.84
CA LYS A 33 -17.32 -2.77 4.61
C LYS A 33 -15.79 -2.92 4.76
N LEU A 34 -15.27 -2.66 5.95
CA LEU A 34 -13.86 -2.89 6.32
C LEU A 34 -13.55 -4.39 6.39
N ILE A 35 -14.46 -5.18 6.99
CA ILE A 35 -14.27 -6.61 7.24
C ILE A 35 -14.29 -7.43 5.95
N ARG A 36 -15.13 -7.05 4.97
CA ARG A 36 -15.26 -7.74 3.67
C ARG A 36 -14.32 -7.19 2.59
N GLY A 37 -13.45 -6.25 2.95
CA GLY A 37 -12.50 -5.68 2.01
C GLY A 37 -11.25 -6.55 1.89
N ASP A 38 -10.84 -6.88 0.67
CA ASP A 38 -9.60 -7.63 0.45
C ASP A 38 -8.40 -6.74 0.78
N PRO A 39 -7.59 -7.11 1.78
CA PRO A 39 -6.41 -6.33 2.12
C PRO A 39 -5.33 -6.53 1.05
N LYS A 40 -4.48 -5.52 0.90
CA LYS A 40 -3.26 -5.63 0.09
C LYS A 40 -2.13 -6.10 0.99
N LEU A 41 -1.52 -7.23 0.63
CA LEU A 41 -0.31 -7.73 1.26
C LEU A 41 0.90 -7.16 0.54
N MET A 42 1.83 -6.59 1.30
CA MET A 42 3.03 -5.94 0.79
C MET A 42 4.24 -6.35 1.63
N PHE A 43 5.45 -6.27 1.09
CA PHE A 43 6.64 -6.34 1.95
C PHE A 43 6.69 -5.10 2.83
N TYR A 44 7.24 -5.25 4.04
CA TYR A 44 7.31 -4.17 5.00
C TYR A 44 8.19 -3.00 4.51
N HIS A 45 9.21 -3.31 3.71
CA HIS A 45 10.11 -2.35 3.06
C HIS A 45 10.51 -2.86 1.67
N PRO A 46 10.68 -2.00 0.64
CA PRO A 46 11.03 -2.42 -0.73
C PRO A 46 12.36 -3.20 -0.83
N VAL A 47 13.27 -3.02 0.13
CA VAL A 47 14.53 -3.79 0.20
C VAL A 47 14.27 -5.28 0.37
N LEU A 48 13.25 -5.68 1.14
CA LEU A 48 12.89 -7.09 1.31
C LEU A 48 12.45 -7.71 -0.01
N ARG A 49 11.62 -7.00 -0.79
CA ARG A 49 11.22 -7.43 -2.13
C ARG A 49 12.44 -7.64 -3.03
N LYS A 50 13.36 -6.67 -3.06
CA LYS A 50 14.58 -6.78 -3.87
C LYS A 50 15.42 -7.99 -3.47
N ALA A 51 15.65 -8.18 -2.17
CA ALA A 51 16.46 -9.28 -1.66
C ALA A 51 15.83 -10.64 -1.99
N ILE A 52 14.54 -10.82 -1.71
CA ILE A 52 13.83 -12.08 -1.96
C ILE A 52 13.73 -12.37 -3.46
N CYS A 53 13.40 -11.37 -4.27
CA CYS A 53 13.37 -11.56 -5.73
C CYS A 53 14.75 -11.94 -6.26
N ALA A 54 15.83 -11.29 -5.80
CA ALA A 54 17.19 -11.62 -6.22
C ALA A 54 17.57 -13.06 -5.86
N GLU A 55 17.29 -13.49 -4.63
CA GLU A 55 17.54 -14.86 -4.16
C GLU A 55 16.79 -15.90 -4.99
N LEU A 56 15.56 -15.58 -5.42
CA LEU A 56 14.73 -16.45 -6.25
C LEU A 56 15.04 -16.36 -7.76
N GLY A 57 16.03 -15.57 -8.18
CA GLY A 57 16.31 -15.33 -9.61
C GLY A 57 15.20 -14.58 -10.34
N LEU A 58 14.37 -13.81 -9.62
CA LEU A 58 13.24 -13.05 -10.15
C LEU A 58 13.56 -11.55 -10.23
N GLN A 59 12.93 -10.86 -11.17
CA GLN A 59 12.95 -9.39 -11.22
C GLN A 59 11.90 -8.81 -10.27
N ALA A 60 12.32 -7.86 -9.42
CA ALA A 60 11.41 -7.18 -8.52
C ALA A 60 10.48 -6.23 -9.30
N ASP A 61 9.16 -6.34 -9.07
CA ASP A 61 8.17 -5.48 -9.71
C ASP A 61 8.36 -4.01 -9.32
N LYS A 62 8.56 -3.15 -10.33
CA LYS A 62 8.82 -1.71 -10.12
C LYS A 62 7.62 -0.98 -9.51
N GLY A 63 6.39 -1.40 -9.82
CA GLY A 63 5.19 -0.80 -9.24
C GLY A 63 5.12 -1.06 -7.75
N ALA A 64 5.28 -2.32 -7.35
CA ALA A 64 5.27 -2.76 -5.96
C ALA A 64 6.39 -2.10 -5.15
N LEU A 65 7.61 -1.98 -5.70
CA LEU A 65 8.71 -1.28 -5.03
C LEU A 65 8.37 0.19 -4.71
N ARG A 66 7.69 0.89 -5.64
CA ARG A 66 7.28 2.29 -5.42
C ARG A 66 6.23 2.40 -4.32
N GLU A 67 5.21 1.56 -4.40
CA GLU A 67 4.15 1.54 -3.39
C GLU A 67 4.69 1.18 -2.01
N GLU A 68 5.54 0.15 -1.92
CA GLU A 68 6.16 -0.27 -0.65
C GLU A 68 7.01 0.85 -0.05
N LEU A 69 7.80 1.55 -0.88
CA LEU A 69 8.57 2.70 -0.42
C LEU A 69 7.67 3.82 0.11
N ALA A 70 6.66 4.21 -0.65
CA ALA A 70 5.74 5.29 -0.25
C ALA A 70 4.94 4.94 1.02
N VAL A 71 4.38 3.73 1.08
CA VAL A 71 3.63 3.23 2.24
C VAL A 71 4.52 3.13 3.47
N SER A 72 5.79 2.72 3.30
CA SER A 72 6.76 2.72 4.41
C SER A 72 7.07 4.14 4.89
N CYS A 73 7.28 5.09 3.97
CA CYS A 73 7.53 6.48 4.32
C CYS A 73 6.36 7.13 5.06
N PHE A 74 5.12 6.95 4.60
CA PHE A 74 3.94 7.48 5.29
C PHE A 74 3.81 6.91 6.71
N ILE A 75 3.92 5.59 6.87
CA ILE A 75 3.77 4.93 8.17
C ILE A 75 4.88 5.33 9.14
N SER A 76 6.14 5.43 8.68
CA SER A 76 7.26 5.90 9.52
C SER A 76 7.05 7.31 10.07
N ARG A 77 6.23 8.13 9.41
CA ARG A 77 5.88 9.51 9.80
C ARG A 77 4.57 9.60 10.60
N GLY A 78 4.04 8.45 11.03
CA GLY A 78 2.83 8.36 11.85
C GLY A 78 1.53 8.58 11.07
N TRP A 79 1.54 8.41 9.74
CA TRP A 79 0.31 8.39 8.95
C TRP A 79 -0.29 6.98 8.91
N ASN A 80 -1.61 6.91 8.93
CA ASN A 80 -2.34 5.67 8.65
C ASN A 80 -2.54 5.52 7.13
N VAL A 81 -2.39 4.31 6.63
CA VAL A 81 -2.50 4.00 5.20
C VAL A 81 -3.56 2.93 4.99
N SER A 82 -4.48 3.17 4.07
CA SER A 82 -5.56 2.24 3.72
C SER A 82 -5.76 2.20 2.21
N THR A 83 -6.18 1.07 1.66
CA THR A 83 -6.54 0.98 0.22
C THR A 83 -7.94 1.54 -0.03
N ILE A 84 -8.24 1.94 -1.26
CA ILE A 84 -9.61 2.33 -1.65
C ILE A 84 -10.35 1.11 -2.22
N LYS A 85 -11.57 0.82 -1.72
CA LYS A 85 -12.45 -0.21 -2.30
C LYS A 85 -13.56 0.43 -3.12
N GLY A 86 -13.80 -0.12 -4.32
CA GLY A 86 -15.12 -0.07 -4.95
C GLY A 86 -15.37 1.01 -6.01
N MET A 87 -14.34 1.55 -6.67
CA MET A 87 -14.55 2.36 -7.88
C MET A 87 -13.62 1.95 -9.02
N LYS A 88 -14.17 1.87 -10.24
CA LYS A 88 -13.41 1.68 -11.47
C LYS A 88 -12.55 2.93 -11.69
N ARG A 89 -11.23 2.79 -11.89
CA ARG A 89 -10.24 3.90 -11.92
C ARG A 89 -10.14 4.67 -10.58
N SER A 90 -10.17 3.96 -9.45
CA SER A 90 -9.93 4.58 -8.14
C SER A 90 -8.45 4.91 -7.93
N PRO A 91 -8.15 5.95 -7.16
CA PRO A 91 -6.84 6.17 -6.58
C PRO A 91 -6.44 5.01 -5.67
N ASP A 92 -5.14 4.73 -5.55
CA ASP A 92 -4.65 3.55 -4.84
C ASP A 92 -4.92 3.57 -3.31
N TYR A 93 -4.72 4.72 -2.64
CA TYR A 93 -4.70 4.81 -1.18
C TYR A 93 -5.46 6.01 -0.59
N VAL A 94 -5.92 5.83 0.64
CA VAL A 94 -6.34 6.89 1.58
C VAL A 94 -5.30 6.97 2.69
N ILE A 95 -4.74 8.15 2.91
CA ILE A 95 -3.74 8.41 3.93
C ILE A 95 -4.33 9.39 4.95
N THR A 96 -4.30 9.05 6.24
CA THR A 96 -4.90 9.88 7.30
C THR A 96 -3.97 10.12 8.48
N LYS A 97 -4.04 11.32 9.04
CA LYS A 97 -3.35 11.70 10.28
C LYS A 97 -4.16 12.81 10.95
N TRP A 98 -4.63 12.57 12.17
CA TRP A 98 -5.55 13.48 12.87
C TRP A 98 -6.80 13.82 12.04
N ALA A 99 -7.06 15.11 11.79
CA ALA A 99 -8.15 15.58 10.94
C ALA A 99 -7.80 15.57 9.43
N GLU A 100 -6.55 15.29 9.06
CA GLU A 100 -6.12 15.30 7.67
C GLU A 100 -6.41 13.99 6.96
N LYS A 101 -6.90 14.10 5.72
CA LYS A 101 -7.17 13.00 4.81
C LYS A 101 -6.65 13.35 3.42
N LEU A 102 -5.83 12.47 2.86
CA LEU A 102 -5.27 12.57 1.52
C LEU A 102 -5.70 11.37 0.69
N ILE A 103 -6.04 11.62 -0.57
CA ILE A 103 -6.30 10.60 -1.59
C ILE A 103 -5.06 10.51 -2.47
N VAL A 104 -4.42 9.35 -2.47
CA VAL A 104 -3.08 9.20 -3.05
C VAL A 104 -3.09 8.17 -4.17
N GLU A 105 -2.51 8.56 -5.29
CA GLU A 105 -2.20 7.68 -6.42
C GLU A 105 -0.68 7.50 -6.52
N ILE A 106 -0.21 6.28 -6.72
CA ILE A 106 1.21 5.96 -6.74
C ILE A 106 1.54 5.25 -8.05
N GLY A 107 2.55 5.74 -8.77
CA GLY A 107 3.06 5.00 -9.93
C GLY A 107 4.04 5.76 -10.80
N GLY A 108 4.29 5.22 -12.00
CA GLY A 108 5.27 5.78 -12.94
C GLY A 108 4.77 7.00 -13.70
N ALA A 109 5.56 7.45 -14.68
CA ALA A 109 5.28 8.64 -15.49
C ALA A 109 3.94 8.62 -16.26
N SER A 110 3.35 7.43 -16.46
CA SER A 110 2.04 7.28 -17.11
C SER A 110 0.85 7.56 -16.20
N LYS A 111 1.05 7.75 -14.89
CA LYS A 111 -0.03 8.10 -13.97
C LYS A 111 -0.46 9.55 -14.17
N SER A 112 -1.77 9.77 -14.16
CA SER A 112 -2.36 11.08 -14.41
C SER A 112 -3.35 11.43 -13.30
N ARG A 113 -3.65 12.73 -13.19
CA ARG A 113 -4.67 13.20 -12.24
C ARG A 113 -6.09 12.79 -12.60
N ALA A 114 -6.31 12.10 -13.73
CA ALA A 114 -7.63 11.65 -14.15
C ALA A 114 -8.31 10.70 -13.14
N GLN A 115 -7.54 9.93 -12.37
CA GLN A 115 -8.05 9.02 -11.33
C GLN A 115 -8.65 9.76 -10.13
N PHE A 116 -8.34 11.04 -9.95
CA PHE A 116 -8.89 11.87 -8.88
C PHE A 116 -10.24 12.51 -9.23
N LYS A 117 -10.74 12.33 -10.46
CA LYS A 117 -12.02 12.93 -10.88
C LYS A 117 -13.15 12.46 -9.98
N GLY A 118 -13.79 13.39 -9.25
CA GLY A 118 -14.89 13.13 -8.33
C GLY A 118 -14.50 13.05 -6.85
N PHE A 119 -13.22 13.19 -6.51
CA PHE A 119 -12.78 13.34 -5.12
C PHE A 119 -12.73 14.82 -4.74
N LEU A 120 -13.29 15.16 -3.57
CA LEU A 120 -13.31 16.54 -3.03
C LEU A 120 -12.17 16.77 -2.02
N GLU A 121 -11.53 15.70 -1.56
CA GLU A 121 -10.41 15.74 -0.64
C GLU A 121 -9.10 16.17 -1.31
N LYS A 122 -8.09 16.47 -0.50
CA LYS A 122 -6.73 16.73 -0.98
C LYS A 122 -6.19 15.50 -1.71
N THR A 123 -5.66 15.70 -2.91
CA THR A 123 -5.14 14.63 -3.77
C THR A 123 -3.64 14.75 -3.94
N LEU A 124 -2.94 13.61 -4.01
CA LEU A 124 -1.49 13.55 -4.20
C LEU A 124 -1.16 12.48 -5.23
N LEU A 125 -0.44 12.87 -6.27
CA LEU A 125 0.17 11.95 -7.23
C LEU A 125 1.65 11.77 -6.87
N ILE A 126 2.05 10.55 -6.57
CA ILE A 126 3.44 10.20 -6.25
C ILE A 126 4.05 9.47 -7.45
N CYS A 127 4.92 10.16 -8.18
CA CYS A 127 5.84 9.53 -9.13
C CYS A 127 7.28 9.58 -8.63
N ASP A 128 8.24 9.12 -9.43
CA ASP A 128 9.63 8.90 -9.00
C ASP A 128 10.26 10.13 -8.32
N LYS A 129 9.96 11.35 -8.79
CA LYS A 129 10.47 12.59 -8.18
C LYS A 129 9.87 12.85 -6.79
N GLN A 130 8.55 12.75 -6.66
CA GLN A 130 7.87 12.93 -5.36
C GLN A 130 8.23 11.80 -4.38
N LEU A 131 8.50 10.60 -4.88
CA LEU A 131 8.91 9.47 -4.06
C LEU A 131 10.28 9.72 -3.41
N ILE A 132 11.22 10.30 -4.15
CA ILE A 132 12.50 10.74 -3.60
C ILE A 132 12.28 11.79 -2.51
N ALA A 133 11.47 12.81 -2.78
CA ALA A 133 11.16 13.84 -1.79
C ALA A 133 10.52 13.25 -0.52
N LEU A 134 9.57 12.32 -0.68
CA LEU A 134 8.93 11.62 0.43
C LEU A 134 9.90 10.75 1.23
N ALA A 135 10.95 10.22 0.60
CA ALA A 135 11.96 9.40 1.27
C ALA A 135 13.00 10.24 2.05
N LEU A 136 13.25 11.49 1.64
CA LEU A 136 14.30 12.35 2.22
C LEU A 136 13.85 13.24 3.38
N LEU A 137 12.56 13.54 3.50
CA LEU A 137 11.98 14.49 4.49
C LEU A 137 11.48 13.81 5.74
#